data_AF-A0A2V8IBQ1-F1
#
_entry.id   AF-A0A2V8IBQ1-F1
#
_cell.length_a   1.000
_cell.length_b   1.000
_cell.length_c   1.000
_cell.angle_alpha   90.00
_cell.angle_beta   90.00
_cell.angle_gamma   90.00
#
_symmetry.space_group_name_H-M   'P 1'
#
loop_
_entity.id
_entity.type
_entity.pdbx_description
1 polymer ?
#
loop_
_entity_poly.entity_id
_entity_poly.type
_entity_poly.pdbx_seq_one_letter_code
_entity_poly.pdbx_strand_id
1 'polypeptide(L)'
;MGHRFRTSVILAAVVLFVVVAPLFGQAPAGKNWAPPKTPWGDPDLQGIYTSDDLMDTPIERPVEFGNRLYFTEKELQEAAAKLERRAKADLEQYVNPNAGVTTGPPSNWGERAKRPPRQTSLIVDPPDGRMPPLTPEGQKRLDASESRQTALTPQRPPASWEDYDRYIRCISRGVAGTMLSSAYDNGTQILQAPGYVTLVHEKLHEARVIPLNKPHAGPNIRNYLGDSRGHW
;
A
#
# COMPACT_ATOMS: atom_id res chain seq x y z
N MET A 1 -67.02 1.86 53.23
CA MET A 1 -66.61 1.92 51.80
C MET A 1 -65.44 2.87 51.68
N GLY A 2 -64.23 2.37 51.48
CA GLY A 2 -63.03 3.19 51.38
C GLY A 2 -61.93 2.37 50.71
N HIS A 3 -61.57 2.78 49.49
CA HIS A 3 -60.67 2.07 48.59
C HIS A 3 -59.19 2.14 49.01
N ARG A 4 -58.47 1.08 48.65
CA ARG A 4 -57.04 0.81 48.82
C ARG A 4 -56.20 1.68 47.87
N PHE A 5 -55.02 2.11 48.31
CA PHE A 5 -53.91 2.45 47.40
C PHE A 5 -52.62 1.78 47.89
N ARG A 6 -52.05 0.92 47.05
CA ARG A 6 -50.72 0.31 47.20
C ARG A 6 -49.77 1.04 46.25
N THR A 7 -48.72 1.65 46.78
CA THR A 7 -47.61 2.22 46.02
C THR A 7 -46.66 1.13 45.57
N SER A 8 -46.50 0.97 44.25
CA SER A 8 -45.48 0.11 43.62
C SER A 8 -44.23 0.94 43.32
N VAL A 9 -43.08 0.48 43.81
CA VAL A 9 -41.75 1.01 43.46
C VAL A 9 -41.22 0.19 42.28
N ILE A 10 -40.92 0.85 41.16
CA ILE A 10 -40.29 0.23 39.99
C ILE A 10 -38.78 0.51 40.06
N LEU A 11 -37.96 -0.54 40.24
CA LEU A 11 -36.52 -0.49 40.06
C LEU A 11 -36.20 -0.55 38.56
N ALA A 12 -35.53 0.47 38.01
CA ALA A 12 -34.99 0.44 36.66
C ALA A 12 -33.56 -0.13 36.70
N ALA A 13 -33.34 -1.27 36.03
CA ALA A 13 -32.02 -1.86 35.83
C ALA A 13 -31.35 -1.24 34.61
N VAL A 14 -30.21 -0.59 34.79
CA VAL A 14 -29.35 -0.10 33.70
C VAL A 14 -28.44 -1.25 33.27
N VAL A 15 -28.64 -1.76 32.05
CA VAL A 15 -27.78 -2.76 31.42
C VAL A 15 -26.67 -2.05 30.67
N LEU A 16 -25.43 -2.18 31.16
CA LEU A 16 -24.23 -1.65 30.52
C LEU A 16 -23.82 -2.61 29.38
N PHE A 17 -24.04 -2.21 28.13
CA PHE A 17 -23.53 -2.93 26.96
C PHE A 17 -22.03 -2.67 26.81
N VAL A 18 -21.20 -3.66 27.17
CA VAL A 18 -19.79 -3.70 26.78
C VAL A 18 -19.73 -4.05 25.29
N VAL A 19 -19.38 -3.08 24.46
CA VAL A 19 -19.10 -3.31 23.04
C VAL A 19 -17.76 -4.04 22.94
N VAL A 20 -17.80 -5.36 22.79
CA VAL A 20 -16.64 -6.16 22.44
C VAL A 20 -16.37 -5.95 20.94
N ALA A 21 -15.43 -5.07 20.61
CA ALA A 21 -14.91 -4.98 19.25
C ALA A 21 -14.26 -6.33 18.89
N PRO A 22 -14.63 -6.97 17.76
CA PRO A 22 -14.05 -8.24 17.41
C PRO A 22 -12.63 -8.02 16.89
N LEU A 23 -11.64 -8.54 17.64
CA LEU A 23 -10.25 -8.67 17.23
C LEU A 23 -10.13 -9.73 16.13
N PHE A 24 -10.54 -9.39 14.89
CA PHE A 24 -10.23 -10.20 13.72
C PHE A 24 -8.97 -9.64 13.06
N GLY A 25 -7.87 -10.40 13.13
CA GLY A 25 -6.62 -10.00 12.49
C GLY A 25 -5.35 -10.72 12.94
N GLN A 26 -5.36 -11.45 14.06
CA GLN A 26 -4.20 -12.24 14.47
C GLN A 26 -4.30 -13.65 13.89
N ALA A 27 -3.75 -13.85 12.69
CA ALA A 27 -3.23 -15.18 12.35
C ALA A 27 -2.29 -15.59 13.51
N PRO A 28 -2.36 -16.82 14.03
CA PRO A 28 -1.47 -17.21 15.11
C PRO A 28 -0.05 -17.17 14.56
N ALA A 29 0.68 -16.10 14.90
CA ALA A 29 2.13 -16.14 14.89
C ALA A 29 2.50 -17.41 15.66
N GLY A 30 3.28 -18.31 15.05
CA GLY A 30 3.73 -19.52 15.73
C GLY A 30 4.24 -19.10 17.10
N LYS A 31 3.71 -19.72 18.17
CA LYS A 31 3.82 -19.23 19.56
C LYS A 31 5.25 -18.96 20.07
N ASN A 32 6.28 -19.31 19.29
CA ASN A 32 7.69 -19.20 19.63
C ASN A 32 8.55 -18.48 18.58
N TRP A 33 7.98 -17.75 17.61
CA TRP A 33 8.82 -16.97 16.68
C TRP A 33 9.27 -15.66 17.34
N ALA A 34 10.58 -15.50 17.51
CA ALA A 34 11.19 -14.24 17.91
C ALA A 34 11.95 -13.66 16.70
N PRO A 35 11.74 -12.39 16.33
CA PRO A 35 12.51 -11.77 15.26
C PRO A 35 14.00 -11.73 15.65
N PRO A 36 14.92 -11.87 14.67
CA PRO A 36 16.31 -11.54 14.91
C PRO A 36 16.41 -10.10 15.40
N LYS A 37 17.47 -9.81 16.16
CA LYS A 37 17.72 -8.48 16.70
C LYS A 37 19.01 -7.91 16.13
N THR A 38 18.99 -6.61 15.91
CA THR A 38 20.18 -5.82 15.62
C THR A 38 21.16 -5.86 16.81
N PRO A 39 22.44 -5.48 16.63
CA PRO A 39 23.41 -5.41 17.73
C PRO A 39 23.01 -4.50 18.89
N TRP A 40 22.09 -3.55 18.68
CA TRP A 40 21.55 -2.64 19.70
C TRP A 40 20.18 -3.06 20.25
N GLY A 41 19.64 -4.22 19.84
CA GLY A 41 18.49 -4.86 20.48
C GLY A 41 17.12 -4.63 19.82
N ASP A 42 17.03 -3.79 18.78
CA ASP A 42 15.81 -3.61 17.98
C ASP A 42 15.53 -4.84 17.11
N PRO A 43 14.26 -5.14 16.73
CA PRO A 43 13.96 -6.11 15.69
C PRO A 43 14.72 -5.78 14.39
N ASP A 44 15.40 -6.79 13.84
CA ASP A 44 16.15 -6.67 12.59
C ASP A 44 15.21 -6.93 11.40
N LEU A 45 14.90 -5.84 10.71
CA LEU A 45 14.09 -5.75 9.50
C LEU A 45 14.95 -5.46 8.27
N GLN A 46 16.28 -5.46 8.41
CA GLN A 46 17.15 -5.13 7.29
C GLN A 46 17.07 -6.20 6.21
N GLY A 47 17.17 -5.75 4.96
CA GLY A 47 17.12 -6.63 3.82
C GLY A 47 16.69 -5.91 2.56
N ILE A 48 16.64 -6.68 1.48
CA ILE A 48 16.07 -6.24 0.21
C ILE A 48 14.78 -7.03 0.02
N TYR A 49 13.68 -6.29 -0.11
CA TYR A 49 12.34 -6.80 -0.32
C TYR A 49 11.91 -6.40 -1.72
N THR A 50 11.10 -7.23 -2.36
CA THR A 50 10.49 -6.91 -3.65
C THR A 50 8.97 -6.95 -3.50
N SER A 51 8.30 -6.04 -4.21
CA SER A 51 6.84 -6.01 -4.35
C SER A 51 6.34 -6.65 -5.65
N ASP A 52 7.16 -7.42 -6.37
CA ASP A 52 6.79 -8.09 -7.64
C ASP A 52 5.53 -8.94 -7.51
N ASP A 53 5.46 -9.76 -6.45
CA ASP A 53 4.32 -10.64 -6.18
C ASP A 53 3.03 -9.86 -5.85
N LEU A 54 3.13 -8.55 -5.61
CA LEU A 54 2.00 -7.66 -5.34
C LEU A 54 1.50 -6.91 -6.58
N MET A 55 2.16 -7.04 -7.75
CA MET A 55 1.85 -6.24 -8.94
C MET A 55 0.40 -6.36 -9.43
N ASP A 56 -0.25 -7.51 -9.23
CA ASP A 56 -1.65 -7.75 -9.58
C ASP A 56 -2.61 -7.61 -8.38
N THR A 57 -2.13 -7.15 -7.22
CA THR A 57 -2.97 -6.93 -6.05
C THR A 57 -3.73 -5.61 -6.19
N PRO A 58 -5.07 -5.59 -6.17
CA PRO A 58 -5.83 -4.35 -6.19
C PRO A 58 -5.46 -3.44 -5.01
N ILE A 59 -5.40 -2.13 -5.21
CA ILE A 59 -5.22 -1.18 -4.09
C ILE A 59 -6.43 -1.29 -3.15
N GLU A 60 -7.63 -1.14 -3.71
CA GLU A 60 -8.90 -1.32 -3.01
C GLU A 60 -9.45 -2.72 -3.21
N ARG A 61 -10.11 -3.27 -2.19
CA ARG A 61 -10.73 -4.57 -2.27
C ARG A 61 -11.94 -4.57 -3.20
N PRO A 62 -12.00 -5.53 -4.15
CA PRO A 62 -13.21 -5.76 -4.93
C PRO A 62 -14.42 -6.08 -4.03
N VAL A 63 -15.58 -5.55 -4.39
CA VAL A 63 -16.81 -5.60 -3.57
C VAL A 63 -17.27 -7.03 -3.27
N GLU A 64 -16.99 -7.97 -4.18
CA GLU A 64 -17.31 -9.39 -4.05
C GLU A 64 -16.60 -10.08 -2.87
N PHE A 65 -15.48 -9.52 -2.39
CA PHE A 65 -14.74 -10.08 -1.26
C PHE A 65 -15.18 -9.52 0.10
N GLY A 66 -15.99 -8.45 0.13
CA GLY A 66 -16.44 -7.81 1.38
C GLY A 66 -15.27 -7.50 2.31
N ASN A 67 -15.26 -8.07 3.52
CA ASN A 67 -14.19 -7.87 4.50
C ASN A 67 -13.11 -8.98 4.49
N ARG A 68 -13.10 -9.83 3.46
CA ARG A 68 -12.22 -11.01 3.43
C ARG A 68 -10.81 -10.61 3.00
N LEU A 69 -9.90 -10.56 3.98
CA LEU A 69 -8.49 -10.18 3.79
C LEU A 69 -7.71 -11.10 2.85
N TYR A 70 -8.02 -12.40 2.86
CA TYR A 70 -7.24 -13.42 2.14
C TYR A 70 -8.08 -14.19 1.14
N PHE A 71 -7.44 -14.58 0.04
CA PHE A 71 -7.99 -15.55 -0.88
C PHE A 71 -8.07 -16.94 -0.24
N THR A 72 -9.04 -17.72 -0.70
CA THR A 72 -9.13 -19.15 -0.42
C THR A 72 -8.03 -19.91 -1.15
N GLU A 73 -7.72 -21.13 -0.69
CA GLU A 73 -6.72 -21.96 -1.35
C GLU A 73 -7.07 -22.22 -2.82
N LYS A 74 -8.34 -22.48 -3.12
CA LYS A 74 -8.80 -22.69 -4.51
C LYS A 74 -8.52 -21.47 -5.39
N GLU A 75 -8.84 -20.27 -4.92
CA GLU A 75 -8.59 -19.02 -5.65
C GLU A 75 -7.10 -18.77 -5.85
N LEU A 76 -6.26 -19.11 -4.87
CA LEU A 76 -4.80 -19.03 -5.00
C LEU A 76 -4.26 -19.99 -6.06
N GLN A 77 -4.77 -21.22 -6.13
CA GLN A 77 -4.40 -22.18 -7.17
C GLN A 77 -4.82 -21.69 -8.57
N GLU A 78 -6.01 -21.12 -8.70
CA GLU A 78 -6.48 -20.51 -9.96
C GLU A 78 -5.62 -19.32 -10.37
N ALA A 79 -5.24 -18.46 -9.40
CA ALA A 79 -4.35 -17.33 -9.63
C ALA A 79 -2.94 -17.78 -10.03
N ALA A 80 -2.39 -18.82 -9.39
CA ALA A 80 -1.10 -19.40 -9.76
C ALA A 80 -1.12 -19.91 -11.21
N ALA A 81 -2.15 -20.66 -11.60
CA ALA A 81 -2.31 -21.13 -12.98
C ALA A 81 -2.43 -19.97 -13.98
N LYS A 82 -3.04 -18.85 -13.59
CA LYS A 82 -3.11 -17.63 -14.41
C LYS A 82 -1.73 -16.98 -14.57
N LEU A 83 -0.94 -16.90 -13.51
CA LEU A 83 0.44 -16.38 -13.56
C LEU A 83 1.31 -17.23 -14.48
N GLU A 84 1.22 -18.57 -14.40
CA GLU A 84 1.97 -19.46 -15.28
C GLU A 84 1.62 -19.28 -16.76
N ARG A 85 0.33 -19.14 -17.09
CA ARG A 85 -0.11 -18.86 -18.48
C ARG A 85 0.44 -17.52 -18.98
N ARG A 86 0.40 -16.48 -18.14
CA ARG A 86 0.94 -15.16 -18.46
C ARG A 86 2.44 -15.21 -18.69
N ALA A 87 3.20 -15.89 -17.82
CA ALA A 87 4.64 -16.02 -17.96
C ALA A 87 5.05 -16.70 -19.27
N LYS A 88 4.31 -17.72 -19.73
CA LYS A 88 4.53 -18.35 -21.04
C LYS A 88 4.28 -17.38 -22.20
N ALA A 89 3.17 -16.64 -22.15
CA ALA A 89 2.84 -15.64 -23.17
C ALA A 89 3.87 -14.50 -23.24
N ASP A 90 4.36 -14.03 -22.08
CA ASP A 90 5.40 -13.00 -22.02
C ASP A 90 6.71 -13.48 -22.68
N LEU A 91 7.12 -14.74 -22.44
CA LEU A 91 8.31 -15.32 -23.08
C LEU A 91 8.20 -15.36 -24.61
N GLU A 92 7.04 -15.74 -25.14
CA GLU A 92 6.78 -15.74 -26.59
C GLU A 92 6.87 -14.32 -27.18
N GLN A 93 6.39 -13.31 -26.44
CA GLN A 93 6.50 -11.92 -26.84
C GLN A 93 7.94 -11.40 -26.83
N TYR A 94 8.75 -11.78 -25.84
CA TYR A 94 10.13 -11.29 -25.68
C TYR A 94 11.07 -11.75 -26.78
N VAL A 95 10.80 -12.89 -27.40
CA VAL A 95 11.62 -13.44 -28.49
C VAL A 95 11.10 -13.09 -29.89
N ASN A 96 10.08 -12.22 -29.99
CA ASN A 96 9.49 -11.87 -31.28
C ASN A 96 10.44 -10.98 -32.11
N PRO A 97 11.00 -11.47 -33.24
CA PRO A 97 11.95 -10.72 -34.06
C PRO A 97 11.30 -9.54 -34.81
N ASN A 98 9.97 -9.49 -34.86
CA ASN A 98 9.20 -8.43 -35.49
C ASN A 98 8.68 -7.41 -34.46
N ALA A 99 9.15 -7.45 -33.21
CA ALA A 99 8.77 -6.46 -32.21
C ALA A 99 9.23 -5.06 -32.65
N GLY A 100 8.30 -4.11 -32.74
CA GLY A 100 8.60 -2.74 -33.12
C GLY A 100 9.50 -2.05 -32.08
N VAL A 101 10.37 -1.15 -32.53
CA VAL A 101 11.15 -0.28 -31.64
C VAL A 101 10.19 0.73 -31.00
N THR A 102 10.18 0.78 -29.67
CA THR A 102 9.41 1.77 -28.91
C THR A 102 10.35 2.60 -28.04
N THR A 103 9.91 3.78 -27.60
CA THR A 103 10.62 4.60 -26.60
C THR A 103 10.38 4.11 -25.16
N GLY A 104 9.58 3.06 -24.98
CA GLY A 104 9.33 2.44 -23.68
C GLY A 104 10.42 1.42 -23.31
N PRO A 105 10.41 0.93 -22.05
CA PRO A 105 11.35 -0.11 -21.64
C PRO A 105 11.16 -1.36 -22.52
N PRO A 106 12.26 -2.08 -22.84
CA PRO A 106 12.18 -3.39 -23.48
C PRO A 106 11.22 -4.30 -22.72
N SER A 107 10.45 -5.09 -23.46
CA SER A 107 9.41 -5.95 -22.89
C SER A 107 9.99 -6.93 -21.85
N ASN A 108 11.21 -7.41 -22.08
CA ASN A 108 11.95 -8.32 -21.20
C ASN A 108 12.46 -7.69 -19.89
N TRP A 109 12.30 -6.38 -19.67
CA TRP A 109 12.55 -5.74 -18.38
C TRP A 109 11.38 -5.90 -17.41
N GLY A 110 10.20 -6.29 -17.90
CA GLY A 110 9.01 -6.40 -17.08
C GLY A 110 9.19 -7.44 -15.96
N GLU A 111 9.13 -6.99 -14.71
CA GLU A 111 9.05 -7.84 -13.54
C GLU A 111 7.62 -8.36 -13.38
N ARG A 112 7.47 -9.62 -12.99
CA ARG A 112 6.17 -10.29 -12.86
C ARG A 112 6.10 -11.03 -11.54
N ALA A 113 4.90 -11.07 -10.96
CA ALA A 113 4.59 -11.92 -9.82
C ALA A 113 4.96 -13.38 -10.14
N LYS A 114 5.80 -13.98 -9.30
CA LYS A 114 6.16 -15.40 -9.34
C LYS A 114 5.22 -16.25 -8.49
N ARG A 115 4.57 -15.62 -7.51
CA ARG A 115 3.58 -16.24 -6.63
C ARG A 115 2.32 -15.40 -6.57
N PRO A 116 1.13 -16.01 -6.46
CA PRO A 116 -0.09 -15.24 -6.28
C PRO A 116 -0.05 -14.50 -4.94
N PRO A 117 -0.45 -13.22 -4.88
CA PRO A 117 -0.59 -12.52 -3.63
C PRO A 117 -1.68 -13.19 -2.78
N ARG A 118 -1.42 -13.35 -1.49
CA ARG A 118 -2.38 -13.99 -0.57
C ARG A 118 -3.56 -13.10 -0.23
N GLN A 119 -3.34 -11.79 -0.28
CA GLN A 119 -4.28 -10.76 0.13
C GLN A 119 -5.15 -10.29 -1.03
N THR A 120 -6.41 -9.97 -0.73
CA THR A 120 -7.39 -9.50 -1.73
C THR A 120 -7.25 -8.03 -2.08
N SER A 121 -6.47 -7.26 -1.31
CA SER A 121 -6.17 -5.83 -1.53
C SER A 121 -4.90 -5.39 -0.81
N LEU A 122 -4.34 -4.24 -1.20
CA LEU A 122 -3.25 -3.58 -0.47
C LEU A 122 -3.75 -2.80 0.74
N ILE A 123 -4.93 -2.19 0.65
CA ILE A 123 -5.58 -1.55 1.80
C ILE A 123 -6.18 -2.65 2.68
N VAL A 124 -5.75 -2.72 3.93
CA VAL A 124 -6.23 -3.68 4.94
C VAL A 124 -7.11 -3.04 6.01
N ASP A 125 -6.98 -1.73 6.20
CA ASP A 125 -7.77 -0.91 7.12
C ASP A 125 -8.25 0.34 6.37
N PRO A 126 -9.57 0.61 6.30
CA PRO A 126 -10.69 -0.08 6.95
C PRO A 126 -10.86 -1.57 6.54
N PRO A 127 -11.57 -2.40 7.33
CA PRO A 127 -11.67 -3.84 7.09
C PRO A 127 -12.31 -4.24 5.77
N ASP A 128 -13.05 -3.34 5.11
CA ASP A 128 -13.57 -3.54 3.76
C ASP A 128 -12.51 -3.31 2.69
N GLY A 129 -11.31 -2.84 3.07
CA GLY A 129 -10.15 -2.67 2.22
C GLY A 129 -10.33 -1.58 1.19
N ARG A 130 -11.20 -0.60 1.45
CA ARG A 130 -11.51 0.48 0.52
C ARG A 130 -11.05 1.82 1.05
N MET A 131 -10.66 2.69 0.14
CA MET A 131 -10.24 4.03 0.53
C MET A 131 -11.45 4.81 1.06
N PRO A 132 -11.34 5.44 2.25
CA PRO A 132 -12.37 6.34 2.71
C PRO A 132 -12.60 7.49 1.71
N PRO A 133 -13.81 8.08 1.65
CA PRO A 133 -14.08 9.23 0.81
C PRO A 133 -13.06 10.35 1.05
N LEU A 134 -12.57 10.96 -0.04
CA LEU A 134 -11.66 12.09 0.06
C LEU A 134 -12.33 13.26 0.81
N THR A 135 -11.53 13.99 1.58
CA THR A 135 -11.97 15.27 2.14
C THR A 135 -12.20 16.28 1.01
N PRO A 136 -12.99 17.36 1.23
CA PRO A 136 -13.17 18.40 0.21
C PRO A 136 -11.84 19.01 -0.28
N GLU A 137 -10.85 19.16 0.60
CA GLU A 137 -9.52 19.60 0.21
C GLU A 137 -8.78 18.56 -0.62
N GLY A 138 -8.90 17.28 -0.26
CA GLY A 138 -8.35 16.16 -1.04
C GLY A 138 -8.92 16.13 -2.46
N GLN A 139 -10.23 16.26 -2.60
CA GLN A 139 -10.89 16.33 -3.90
C GLN A 139 -10.37 17.52 -4.73
N LYS A 140 -10.30 18.71 -4.13
CA LYS A 140 -9.76 19.90 -4.82
C LYS A 140 -8.32 19.70 -5.33
N ARG A 141 -7.48 18.99 -4.58
CA ARG A 141 -6.10 18.67 -4.99
C ARG A 141 -6.07 17.65 -6.13
N LEU A 142 -6.98 16.67 -6.12
CA LEU A 142 -7.11 15.68 -7.19
C LEU A 142 -7.55 16.34 -8.50
N ASP A 143 -8.61 17.15 -8.47
CA ASP A 143 -9.12 17.88 -9.64
C ASP A 143 -8.03 18.80 -10.25
N ALA A 144 -7.22 19.43 -9.40
CA ALA A 144 -6.06 20.24 -9.81
C ALA A 144 -4.86 19.42 -10.30
N SER A 145 -4.80 18.12 -10.00
CA SER A 145 -3.78 17.21 -10.53
C SER A 145 -4.19 16.66 -11.89
N GLU A 146 -5.44 16.24 -12.08
CA GLU A 146 -5.96 15.76 -13.36
C GLU A 146 -5.86 16.83 -14.46
N SER A 147 -6.10 18.09 -14.09
CA SER A 147 -5.92 19.22 -15.02
C SER A 147 -4.47 19.40 -15.52
N ARG A 148 -3.48 18.91 -14.75
CA ARG A 148 -2.05 18.88 -15.10
C ARG A 148 -1.64 17.60 -15.82
N GLN A 149 -2.17 16.44 -15.44
CA GLN A 149 -1.84 15.14 -16.05
C GLN A 149 -2.41 14.97 -17.47
N THR A 150 -3.49 15.70 -17.79
CA THR A 150 -4.07 15.77 -19.13
C THR A 150 -3.18 16.46 -20.18
N ALA A 151 -2.00 16.97 -19.79
CA ALA A 151 -1.01 17.61 -20.68
C ALA A 151 -0.09 16.63 -21.44
N LEU A 152 -0.36 15.32 -21.39
CA LEU A 152 0.42 14.29 -22.11
C LEU A 152 -0.44 13.47 -23.08
N THR A 153 -1.47 14.10 -23.65
CA THR A 153 -2.27 13.50 -24.72
C THR A 153 -1.88 14.11 -26.06
N PRO A 154 -2.03 13.42 -27.19
CA PRO A 154 -1.84 14.04 -28.50
C PRO A 154 -2.69 15.31 -28.70
N GLN A 155 -3.82 15.42 -28.00
CA GLN A 155 -4.75 16.55 -28.05
C GLN A 155 -4.30 17.75 -27.20
N ARG A 156 -3.39 17.55 -26.24
CA ARG A 156 -2.81 18.59 -25.39
C ARG A 156 -1.34 18.26 -25.16
N PRO A 157 -0.46 18.49 -26.15
CA PRO A 157 0.97 18.27 -25.96
C PRO A 157 1.54 19.26 -24.93
N PRO A 158 2.61 18.89 -24.20
CA PRO A 158 3.27 19.80 -23.26
C PRO A 158 3.86 20.99 -24.03
N ALA A 159 3.58 22.21 -23.56
CA ALA A 159 4.09 23.45 -24.14
C ALA A 159 5.49 23.79 -23.60
N SER A 160 5.82 23.30 -22.39
CA SER A 160 7.12 23.46 -21.75
C SER A 160 7.51 22.20 -20.97
N TRP A 161 8.77 22.11 -20.58
CA TRP A 161 9.26 21.05 -19.69
C TRP A 161 8.58 21.08 -18.31
N GLU A 162 7.99 22.22 -17.93
CA GLU A 162 7.23 22.40 -16.69
C GLU A 162 5.89 21.66 -16.68
N ASP A 163 5.36 21.32 -17.86
CA ASP A 163 4.10 20.58 -18.02
C ASP A 163 4.28 19.08 -17.75
N TYR A 164 5.51 18.59 -17.77
CA TYR A 164 5.81 17.21 -17.36
C TYR A 164 5.72 17.05 -15.85
N ASP A 165 5.08 15.96 -15.43
CA ASP A 165 5.03 15.62 -14.01
C ASP A 165 6.41 15.29 -13.43
N ARG A 166 6.46 15.16 -12.11
CA ARG A 166 7.69 14.85 -11.36
C ARG A 166 8.28 13.48 -11.72
N TYR A 167 7.48 12.55 -12.23
CA TYR A 167 7.94 11.22 -12.58
C TYR A 167 8.62 11.22 -13.95
N ILE A 168 8.01 11.86 -14.97
CA ILE A 168 8.61 12.02 -16.30
C ILE A 168 9.93 12.78 -16.22
N ARG A 169 10.06 13.69 -15.26
CA ARG A 169 11.29 14.44 -15.00
C ARG A 169 12.30 13.72 -14.11
N CYS A 170 12.06 12.45 -13.78
CA CYS A 170 12.91 11.61 -12.90
C CYS A 170 13.19 12.23 -11.52
N ILE A 171 12.27 13.04 -11.00
CA ILE A 171 12.43 13.72 -9.70
C ILE A 171 11.89 12.86 -8.57
N SER A 172 10.62 12.44 -8.68
CA SER A 172 9.95 11.68 -7.62
C SER A 172 8.62 11.10 -8.09
N ARG A 173 8.24 9.93 -7.56
CA ARG A 173 6.86 9.39 -7.65
C ARG A 173 6.02 9.71 -6.41
N GLY A 174 6.61 10.40 -5.44
CA GLY A 174 6.00 10.69 -4.14
C GLY A 174 5.84 9.43 -3.29
N VAL A 175 5.43 9.63 -2.03
CA VAL A 175 5.42 8.58 -1.01
C VAL A 175 4.68 7.31 -1.44
N ALA A 176 3.44 7.44 -1.91
CA ALA A 176 2.65 6.28 -2.33
C ALA A 176 3.13 5.71 -3.67
N GLY A 177 3.50 6.57 -4.62
CA GLY A 177 3.88 6.13 -5.97
C GLY A 177 5.18 5.32 -5.98
N THR A 178 6.11 5.59 -5.07
CA THR A 178 7.37 4.84 -4.95
C THR A 178 7.21 3.53 -4.17
N MET A 179 6.24 3.44 -3.26
CA MET A 179 5.97 2.22 -2.50
C MET A 179 5.14 1.17 -3.25
N LEU A 180 4.33 1.60 -4.23
CA LEU A 180 3.49 0.71 -5.02
C LEU A 180 4.27 0.06 -6.16
N SER A 181 4.02 -1.23 -6.39
CA SER A 181 4.62 -1.98 -7.48
C SER A 181 4.38 -1.30 -8.83
N SER A 182 5.40 -1.33 -9.67
CA SER A 182 5.39 -0.91 -11.07
C SER A 182 5.75 -2.12 -11.95
N ALA A 183 5.83 -1.88 -13.26
CA ALA A 183 6.20 -2.93 -14.21
C ALA A 183 7.66 -3.41 -14.05
N TYR A 184 8.49 -2.67 -13.31
CA TYR A 184 9.89 -2.98 -13.00
C TYR A 184 10.40 -2.01 -11.92
N ASP A 185 11.57 -2.29 -11.35
CA ASP A 185 12.23 -1.56 -10.25
C ASP A 185 11.45 -1.63 -8.93
N ASN A 186 10.96 -2.82 -8.58
CA ASN A 186 10.14 -3.04 -7.39
C ASN A 186 10.95 -3.32 -6.12
N GLY A 187 12.27 -3.20 -6.17
CA GLY A 187 13.15 -3.36 -5.02
C GLY A 187 12.99 -2.26 -3.97
N THR A 188 12.88 -2.67 -2.70
CA THR A 188 12.98 -1.80 -1.53
C THR A 188 13.98 -2.38 -0.55
N GLN A 189 15.03 -1.62 -0.27
CA GLN A 189 16.00 -1.95 0.75
C GLN A 189 15.64 -1.26 2.06
N ILE A 190 15.60 -2.04 3.15
CA ILE A 190 15.48 -1.53 4.51
C ILE A 190 16.87 -1.50 5.14
N LEU A 191 17.26 -0.32 5.61
CA LEU A 191 18.48 -0.09 6.37
C LEU A 191 18.11 0.38 7.78
N GLN A 192 18.84 -0.09 8.80
CA GLN A 192 18.61 0.33 10.18
C GLN A 192 19.89 0.90 10.79
N ALA A 193 19.71 1.94 11.59
CA ALA A 193 20.71 2.47 12.50
C ALA A 193 20.04 2.75 13.84
N PRO A 194 20.78 2.88 14.96
CA PRO A 194 20.17 3.21 16.25
C PRO A 194 19.26 4.45 16.15
N GLY A 195 17.96 4.25 16.37
CA GLY A 195 16.94 5.30 16.31
C GLY A 195 16.47 5.74 14.92
N TYR A 196 16.81 5.02 13.85
CA TYR A 196 16.39 5.31 12.48
C TYR A 196 16.11 4.05 11.66
N VAL A 197 15.12 4.15 10.76
CA VAL A 197 14.89 3.20 9.66
C VAL A 197 14.95 3.98 8.35
N THR A 198 15.64 3.46 7.34
CA THR A 198 15.65 4.06 6.00
C THR A 198 15.09 3.08 5.00
N LEU A 199 14.12 3.53 4.21
CA LEU A 199 13.63 2.80 3.04
C LEU A 199 14.30 3.38 1.81
N VAL A 200 15.05 2.56 1.08
CA VAL A 200 15.66 2.93 -0.19
C VAL A 200 14.93 2.18 -1.29
N HIS A 201 14.26 2.91 -2.18
CA HIS A 201 13.55 2.33 -3.30
C HIS A 201 14.43 2.31 -4.55
N GLU A 202 14.40 1.21 -5.28
CA GLU A 202 15.13 1.05 -6.54
C GLU A 202 14.65 2.08 -7.57
N LYS A 203 13.33 2.20 -7.75
CA LYS A 203 12.72 3.22 -8.62
C LYS A 203 13.06 4.63 -8.12
N LEU A 204 13.76 5.40 -8.96
CA LEU A 204 14.24 6.76 -8.70
C LEU A 204 15.24 6.92 -7.53
N HIS A 205 15.80 5.82 -7.00
CA HIS A 205 16.77 5.84 -5.89
C HIS A 205 16.32 6.68 -4.68
N GLU A 206 15.02 6.71 -4.39
CA GLU A 206 14.47 7.52 -3.31
C GLU A 206 14.82 6.91 -1.95
N ALA A 207 15.50 7.69 -1.10
CA ALA A 207 15.79 7.33 0.29
C ALA A 207 14.86 8.08 1.25
N ARG A 208 14.03 7.34 1.97
CA ARG A 208 13.15 7.86 3.02
C ARG A 208 13.70 7.53 4.39
N VAL A 209 14.28 8.54 5.05
CA VAL A 209 14.80 8.42 6.42
C VAL A 209 13.66 8.62 7.41
N ILE A 210 13.47 7.65 8.30
CA ILE A 210 12.38 7.60 9.28
C ILE A 210 13.01 7.58 10.68
N PRO A 211 13.05 8.74 11.37
CA PRO A 211 13.44 8.79 12.77
C PRO A 211 12.44 8.05 13.67
N LEU A 212 12.95 7.29 14.63
CA LEU A 212 12.16 6.56 15.63
C LEU A 212 12.04 7.39 16.92
N ASN A 213 10.82 7.59 17.40
CA ASN A 213 10.54 8.28 18.67
C ASN A 213 11.21 9.67 18.81
N LYS A 214 11.34 10.41 17.70
CA LYS A 214 11.88 11.79 17.69
C LYS A 214 10.81 12.81 17.31
N PRO A 215 10.93 14.08 17.75
CA PRO A 215 10.02 15.15 17.34
C PRO A 215 9.98 15.34 15.81
N HIS A 216 8.86 15.86 15.33
CA HIS A 216 8.74 16.34 13.95
C HIS A 216 9.74 17.46 13.65
N ALA A 217 10.07 17.65 12.37
CA ALA A 217 10.84 18.80 11.96
C ALA A 217 10.05 20.09 12.29
N GLY A 218 10.75 21.20 12.48
CA GLY A 218 10.09 22.48 12.75
C GLY A 218 9.07 22.83 11.65
N PRO A 219 8.01 23.59 11.94
CA PRO A 219 6.88 23.80 11.02
C PRO A 219 7.25 24.46 9.68
N ASN A 220 8.44 25.05 9.60
CA ASN A 220 8.98 25.71 8.40
C ASN A 220 9.85 24.79 7.53
N ILE A 221 10.09 23.55 7.94
CA ILE A 221 10.87 22.57 7.18
C ILE A 221 9.91 21.64 6.46
N ARG A 222 10.02 21.57 5.12
CA ARG A 222 9.22 20.67 4.29
C ARG A 222 10.13 19.75 3.49
N ASN A 223 9.91 18.45 3.63
CA ASN A 223 10.55 17.44 2.80
C ASN A 223 9.59 17.00 1.70
N TYR A 224 10.11 16.77 0.49
CA TYR A 224 9.28 16.37 -0.65
C TYR A 224 8.67 14.96 -0.50
N LEU A 225 9.28 14.09 0.34
CA LEU A 225 8.75 12.78 0.76
C LEU A 225 8.00 12.81 2.11
N GLY A 226 7.70 14.01 2.63
CA GLY A 226 7.03 14.19 3.92
C GLY A 226 7.95 14.00 5.13
N ASP A 227 7.38 14.16 6.32
CA ASP A 227 8.10 14.10 7.60
C ASP A 227 7.63 12.88 8.41
N SER A 228 8.24 11.73 8.15
CA SER A 228 7.79 10.43 8.65
C SER A 228 8.33 10.15 10.05
N ARG A 229 7.53 9.58 10.95
CA ARG A 229 7.98 9.16 12.28
C ARG A 229 7.58 7.73 12.54
N GLY A 230 8.55 6.93 12.98
CA GLY A 230 8.32 5.54 13.39
C GLY A 230 8.24 5.42 14.91
N HIS A 231 7.53 4.39 15.35
CA HIS A 231 7.49 3.92 16.72
C HIS A 231 7.53 2.38 16.70
N TRP A 232 7.91 1.78 17.83
CA TRP A 232 7.80 0.34 18.07
C TRP A 232 6.51 0.01 18.81
#